data_AF-A0A5B8VUY1-F1
#
_entry.id   AF-A0A5B8VUY1-F1
#
_cell.length_a   1.000
_cell.length_b   1.000
_cell.length_c   1.000
_cell.angle_alpha   90.00
_cell.angle_beta   90.00
_cell.angle_gamma   90.00
#
_symmetry.space_group_name_H-M   'P 1'
#
loop_
_entity.id
_entity.type
_entity.pdbx_description
1 polymer ?
#
loop_
_entity_poly.entity_id
_entity_poly.type
_entity_poly.pdbx_seq_one_letter_code
_entity_poly.pdbx_strand_id
1 'polypeptide(L)'
;MKKQLIGTLGLLFSIAGVCNAQKNIHQAYYPVGDDPNIGWFSTMASAKKYETILFEANPIVRYSVFNNIYKLGDRADNHFQAWYLSYRPQLRMYTENSLPVRTPSYRILAGTQQVCRIHDADLLTFSLESGHYSNGQDGGAFTDKYADGSPESEAVYKTITPQTNLSSILNRKSANFSTDLTEFIVNYRRNILAAGPNTDNIAIRTYSYKFGGTFYHDRFFGVFDAGGYSDEDIKIYGKVRLLAGFQYVEKVKWGRWSFTGNLERIFNAHQSVEPWRLETIATAYPIRATPDLGFFVTFIAGHDNYNYRFVDSGHQFGLGISWNLFPPIKLKNVFGQ
;
A
#
# COMPACT_ATOMS: atom_id res chain seq x y z
N MET A 1 -27.95 2.44 -12.70
CA MET A 1 -26.95 3.20 -13.49
C MET A 1 -26.74 4.65 -13.03
N LYS A 2 -27.76 5.54 -12.97
CA LYS A 2 -27.53 6.97 -12.62
C LYS A 2 -26.95 7.24 -11.21
N LYS A 3 -27.32 6.44 -10.19
CA LYS A 3 -26.78 6.60 -8.80
C LYS A 3 -25.32 6.13 -8.65
N GLN A 4 -24.88 5.16 -9.44
CA GLN A 4 -23.49 4.65 -9.43
C GLN A 4 -22.51 5.70 -9.96
N LEU A 5 -22.91 6.46 -11.00
CA LEU A 5 -22.04 7.46 -11.61
C LEU A 5 -21.71 8.63 -10.66
N ILE A 6 -22.69 9.05 -9.85
CA ILE A 6 -22.55 10.22 -8.95
C ILE A 6 -21.64 9.90 -7.75
N GLY A 7 -21.75 8.70 -7.17
CA GLY A 7 -20.88 8.27 -6.07
C GLY A 7 -19.42 8.10 -6.49
N THR A 8 -19.19 7.50 -7.66
CA THR A 8 -17.84 7.34 -8.23
C THR A 8 -17.23 8.69 -8.61
N LEU A 9 -18.00 9.61 -9.21
CA LEU A 9 -17.50 10.96 -9.50
C LEU A 9 -17.15 11.73 -8.23
N GLY A 10 -17.99 11.67 -7.19
CA GLY A 10 -17.72 12.35 -5.91
C GLY A 10 -16.40 11.89 -5.29
N LEU A 11 -16.16 10.57 -5.26
CA LEU A 11 -14.92 10.00 -4.73
C LEU A 11 -13.70 10.39 -5.59
N LEU A 12 -13.83 10.34 -6.92
CA LEU A 12 -12.80 10.79 -7.86
C LEU A 12 -12.44 12.27 -7.67
N PHE A 13 -13.42 13.13 -7.42
CA PHE A 13 -13.19 14.56 -7.13
C PHE A 13 -12.47 14.78 -5.80
N SER A 14 -12.82 14.03 -4.75
CA SER A 14 -12.08 14.09 -3.48
C SER A 14 -10.65 13.56 -3.60
N ILE A 15 -10.41 12.49 -4.38
CA ILE A 15 -9.05 11.98 -4.62
C ILE A 15 -8.24 12.98 -5.47
N ALA A 16 -8.83 13.55 -6.51
CA ALA A 16 -8.21 14.61 -7.30
C ALA A 16 -7.91 15.84 -6.43
N GLY A 17 -8.82 16.21 -5.52
CA GLY A 17 -8.63 17.28 -4.54
C GLY A 17 -7.48 17.01 -3.58
N VAL A 18 -7.35 15.78 -3.06
CA VAL A 18 -6.22 15.36 -2.22
C VAL A 18 -4.90 15.42 -3.00
N CYS A 19 -4.89 14.95 -4.25
CA CYS A 19 -3.69 15.01 -5.12
C CYS A 19 -3.30 16.46 -5.48
N ASN A 20 -4.28 17.35 -5.68
CA ASN A 20 -4.04 18.75 -6.02
C ASN A 20 -3.61 19.58 -4.78
N ALA A 21 -4.16 19.25 -3.60
CA ALA A 21 -3.72 19.80 -2.31
C ALA A 21 -2.27 19.38 -1.99
N GLN A 22 -1.88 18.14 -2.32
CA GLN A 22 -0.48 17.72 -2.28
C GLN A 22 0.38 18.59 -3.21
N LYS A 23 -0.01 18.81 -4.47
CA LYS A 23 0.81 19.60 -5.41
C LYS A 23 1.08 21.07 -5.01
N ASN A 24 0.12 21.76 -4.38
CA ASN A 24 0.22 23.22 -4.18
C ASN A 24 0.78 23.66 -2.81
N ILE A 25 0.70 22.83 -1.76
CA ILE A 25 1.19 23.19 -0.41
C ILE A 25 2.35 22.25 0.01
N HIS A 26 2.48 21.09 -0.63
CA HIS A 26 3.40 20.02 -0.23
C HIS A 26 3.92 19.25 -1.44
N GLN A 27 4.82 19.84 -2.25
CA GLN A 27 5.63 19.06 -3.21
C GLN A 27 6.42 17.99 -2.43
N ALA A 28 5.78 16.87 -2.14
CA ALA A 28 6.21 15.91 -1.16
C ALA A 28 6.45 14.63 -1.93
N TYR A 29 7.63 14.57 -2.52
CA TYR A 29 8.14 13.38 -3.16
C TYR A 29 8.58 12.39 -2.08
N TYR A 30 8.11 11.15 -2.20
CA TYR A 30 8.46 10.05 -1.30
C TYR A 30 8.88 8.84 -2.15
N PRO A 31 10.19 8.53 -2.26
CA PRO A 31 10.67 7.46 -3.14
C PRO A 31 10.16 6.06 -2.79
N VAL A 32 9.88 5.84 -1.50
CA VAL A 32 9.27 4.61 -1.01
C VAL A 32 7.80 4.85 -0.66
N GLY A 33 6.94 4.01 -1.21
CA GLY A 33 5.51 4.06 -1.00
C GLY A 33 4.76 3.39 -2.15
N ASP A 34 3.46 3.28 -1.94
CA ASP A 34 2.50 2.84 -2.96
C ASP A 34 1.81 4.05 -3.59
N ASP A 35 1.36 3.86 -4.82
CA ASP A 35 0.60 4.87 -5.55
C ASP A 35 -0.89 4.76 -5.18
N PRO A 36 -1.54 5.87 -4.79
CA PRO A 36 -2.98 5.91 -4.59
C PRO A 36 -3.70 5.39 -5.82
N ASN A 37 -4.76 4.61 -5.60
CA ASN A 37 -5.50 4.02 -6.71
C ASN A 37 -6.98 3.83 -6.37
N ILE A 38 -7.79 3.71 -7.43
CA ILE A 38 -9.18 3.28 -7.36
C ILE A 38 -9.50 2.47 -8.60
N GLY A 39 -10.18 1.34 -8.42
CA GLY A 39 -10.46 0.44 -9.53
C GLY A 39 -11.46 -0.64 -9.19
N TRP A 40 -11.88 -1.35 -10.24
CA TRP A 40 -12.58 -2.60 -10.10
C TRP A 40 -11.57 -3.72 -9.81
N PHE A 41 -11.93 -4.62 -8.90
CA PHE A 41 -11.16 -5.82 -8.58
C PHE A 41 -12.11 -7.01 -8.53
N SER A 42 -11.69 -8.16 -9.03
CA SER A 42 -12.41 -9.42 -8.84
C SER A 42 -12.19 -9.94 -7.41
N THR A 43 -13.12 -10.71 -6.85
CA THR A 43 -12.88 -11.40 -5.56
C THR A 43 -11.86 -12.53 -5.70
N MET A 44 -11.02 -12.71 -4.67
CA MET A 44 -10.17 -13.90 -4.49
C MET A 44 -10.98 -15.19 -4.64
N ALA A 45 -10.39 -16.21 -5.26
CA ALA A 45 -11.10 -17.43 -5.63
C ALA A 45 -11.80 -18.11 -4.44
N SER A 46 -11.13 -18.23 -3.30
CA SER A 46 -11.69 -18.82 -2.07
C SER A 46 -12.86 -18.03 -1.46
N ALA A 47 -12.89 -16.70 -1.66
CA ALA A 47 -13.91 -15.81 -1.13
C ALA A 47 -15.11 -15.59 -2.06
N LYS A 48 -15.06 -16.05 -3.32
CA LYS A 48 -16.14 -15.86 -4.31
C LYS A 48 -17.51 -16.38 -3.86
N LYS A 49 -17.54 -17.42 -3.02
CA LYS A 49 -18.78 -17.97 -2.46
C LYS A 49 -19.40 -17.11 -1.35
N TYR A 50 -18.63 -16.17 -0.80
CA TYR A 50 -19.05 -15.33 0.33
C TYR A 50 -19.38 -13.92 -0.11
N GLU A 51 -18.54 -13.32 -0.96
CA GLU A 51 -18.63 -11.90 -1.30
C GLU A 51 -18.19 -11.63 -2.74
N THR A 52 -18.72 -10.57 -3.35
CA THR A 52 -18.27 -10.09 -4.66
C THR A 52 -17.87 -8.62 -4.58
N ILE A 53 -16.64 -8.30 -4.97
CA ILE A 53 -16.10 -6.94 -4.93
C ILE A 53 -16.71 -6.11 -6.07
N LEU A 54 -17.16 -4.90 -5.74
CA LEU A 54 -17.58 -3.89 -6.71
C LEU A 54 -16.42 -2.98 -7.09
N PHE A 55 -15.70 -2.43 -6.10
CA PHE A 55 -14.50 -1.65 -6.32
C PHE A 55 -13.63 -1.64 -5.05
N GLU A 56 -12.37 -1.28 -5.24
CA GLU A 56 -11.43 -0.97 -4.17
C GLU A 56 -10.82 0.42 -4.40
N ALA A 57 -10.64 1.17 -3.32
CA ALA A 57 -10.02 2.48 -3.30
C ALA A 57 -8.98 2.57 -2.19
N ASN A 58 -7.79 3.02 -2.56
CA ASN A 58 -6.60 3.06 -1.73
C ASN A 58 -6.03 4.48 -1.71
N PRO A 59 -6.74 5.49 -1.18
CA PRO A 59 -6.20 6.84 -1.11
C PRO A 59 -5.06 6.88 -0.09
N ILE A 60 -3.92 7.47 -0.45
CA ILE A 60 -2.77 7.59 0.46
C ILE A 60 -2.49 9.06 0.70
N VAL A 61 -2.40 9.44 1.97
CA VAL A 61 -2.10 10.81 2.39
C VAL A 61 -0.85 10.79 3.26
N ARG A 62 0.13 11.65 2.93
CA ARG A 62 1.28 11.92 3.79
C ARG A 62 1.31 13.40 4.15
N TYR A 63 1.20 13.68 5.44
CA TYR A 63 1.38 15.01 6.00
C TYR A 63 2.85 15.21 6.37
N SER A 64 3.54 16.08 5.62
CA SER A 64 4.96 16.36 5.82
C SER A 64 5.18 17.27 7.02
N VAL A 65 5.91 16.80 8.03
CA VAL A 65 6.43 17.63 9.12
C VAL A 65 7.73 18.31 8.68
N PHE A 66 8.60 17.54 8.03
CA PHE A 66 9.82 18.03 7.39
C PHE A 66 10.02 17.24 6.10
N ASN A 67 10.38 17.90 5.01
CA ASN A 67 10.76 17.22 3.79
C ASN A 67 11.71 18.11 3.00
N ASN A 68 12.88 17.61 2.63
CA ASN A 68 13.75 18.29 1.67
C ASN A 68 14.06 17.43 0.43
N ILE A 69 13.43 16.25 0.29
CA ILE A 69 13.56 15.35 -0.87
C ILE A 69 13.11 16.04 -2.16
N TYR A 70 12.18 16.99 -2.10
CA TYR A 70 11.80 17.77 -3.28
C TYR A 70 12.94 18.60 -3.89
N LYS A 71 13.99 18.87 -3.12
CA LYS A 71 15.17 19.59 -3.59
C LYS A 71 16.16 18.70 -4.34
N LEU A 72 15.83 17.43 -4.54
CA LEU A 72 16.68 16.45 -5.22
C LEU A 72 16.86 16.77 -6.72
N GLY A 73 16.04 17.65 -7.31
CA GLY A 73 16.30 18.20 -8.64
C GLY A 73 17.20 19.44 -8.68
N ASP A 74 17.34 20.16 -7.55
CA ASP A 74 17.88 21.52 -7.52
C ASP A 74 19.21 21.62 -6.77
N ARG A 75 19.44 20.72 -5.81
CA ARG A 75 20.63 20.70 -4.95
C ARG A 75 21.57 19.57 -5.31
N ALA A 76 22.87 19.81 -5.12
CA ALA A 76 23.92 18.81 -5.28
C ALA A 76 24.24 18.06 -3.96
N ASP A 77 23.33 18.10 -2.99
CA ASP A 77 23.52 17.41 -1.70
C ASP A 77 23.52 15.88 -1.90
N ASN A 78 24.29 15.15 -1.10
CA ASN A 78 24.31 13.67 -1.16
C ASN A 78 23.20 13.01 -0.33
N HIS A 79 22.50 13.78 0.49
CA HIS A 79 21.52 13.24 1.44
C HIS A 79 20.30 14.14 1.56
N PHE A 80 19.12 13.52 1.51
CA PHE A 80 17.82 14.15 1.70
C PHE A 80 16.98 13.30 2.63
N GLN A 81 16.04 13.93 3.34
CA GLN A 81 15.18 13.25 4.27
C GLN A 81 13.77 13.83 4.30
N ALA A 82 12.84 13.00 4.76
CA ALA A 82 11.51 13.40 5.13
C ALA A 82 11.09 12.79 6.46
N TRP A 83 10.23 13.52 7.18
CA TRP A 83 9.54 13.13 8.39
C TRP A 83 8.07 13.49 8.21
N TYR A 84 7.18 12.52 8.39
CA TYR A 84 5.78 12.68 8.02
C TYR A 84 4.86 11.79 8.84
N LEU A 85 3.57 12.14 8.82
CA LEU A 85 2.49 11.27 9.24
C LEU A 85 1.81 10.71 7.99
N SER A 86 1.62 9.40 7.95
CA SER A 86 1.08 8.63 6.84
C SER A 86 -0.29 8.09 7.23
N TYR A 87 -1.30 8.34 6.40
CA TYR A 87 -2.62 7.74 6.50
C TYR A 87 -2.90 6.95 5.21
N ARG A 88 -3.03 5.63 5.35
CA ARG A 88 -3.17 4.68 4.24
C ARG A 88 -4.41 3.82 4.43
N PRO A 89 -5.61 4.34 4.12
CA PRO A 89 -6.82 3.55 4.08
C PRO A 89 -6.86 2.59 2.88
N GLN A 90 -7.45 1.42 3.08
CA GLN A 90 -7.91 0.49 2.04
C GLN A 90 -9.43 0.37 2.18
N LEU A 91 -10.19 0.73 1.14
CA LEU A 91 -11.65 0.70 1.17
C LEU A 91 -12.16 -0.22 0.07
N ARG A 92 -12.96 -1.22 0.44
CA ARG A 92 -13.53 -2.17 -0.51
C ARG A 92 -15.05 -2.23 -0.38
N MET A 93 -15.72 -1.98 -1.50
CA MET A 93 -17.18 -2.04 -1.60
C MET A 93 -17.61 -3.37 -2.21
N TYR A 94 -18.70 -3.93 -1.72
CA TYR A 94 -19.20 -5.25 -2.13
C TYR A 94 -20.57 -5.17 -2.80
N THR A 95 -20.85 -6.08 -3.73
CA THR A 95 -22.13 -6.20 -4.44
C THR A 95 -23.17 -6.93 -3.57
N GLU A 96 -23.62 -6.26 -2.52
CA GLU A 96 -24.67 -6.74 -1.62
C GLU A 96 -25.75 -5.67 -1.40
N ASN A 97 -26.78 -6.00 -0.60
CA ASN A 97 -27.83 -5.04 -0.22
C ASN A 97 -27.21 -3.77 0.38
N SER A 98 -27.58 -2.62 -0.18
CA SER A 98 -27.05 -1.29 0.16
C SER A 98 -25.57 -1.03 -0.16
N LEU A 99 -24.90 -1.92 -0.92
CA LEU A 99 -23.53 -1.75 -1.43
C LEU A 99 -22.53 -1.29 -0.34
N PRO A 100 -22.40 -2.05 0.76
CA PRO A 100 -21.62 -1.61 1.90
C PRO A 100 -20.12 -1.59 1.58
N VAL A 101 -19.41 -0.63 2.19
CA VAL A 101 -17.99 -0.80 2.48
C VAL A 101 -17.91 -1.68 3.72
N ARG A 102 -17.18 -2.79 3.63
CA ARG A 102 -17.02 -3.72 4.75
C ARG A 102 -15.59 -3.72 5.24
N THR A 103 -15.47 -3.75 6.57
CA THR A 103 -14.21 -3.88 7.30
C THR A 103 -13.12 -2.99 6.67
N PRO A 104 -13.32 -1.66 6.59
CA PRO A 104 -12.34 -0.76 5.99
C PRO A 104 -10.98 -0.92 6.67
N SER A 105 -9.88 -0.76 5.97
CA SER A 105 -8.53 -0.92 6.53
C SER A 105 -7.92 0.45 6.74
N TYR A 106 -7.29 0.72 7.87
CA TYR A 106 -6.67 2.01 8.18
C TYR A 106 -5.29 1.80 8.78
N ARG A 107 -4.25 2.32 8.11
CA ARG A 107 -2.90 2.43 8.70
C ARG A 107 -2.59 3.90 8.96
N ILE A 108 -2.27 4.24 10.20
CA ILE A 108 -1.82 5.57 10.62
C ILE A 108 -0.42 5.41 11.19
N LEU A 109 0.59 5.93 10.47
CA LEU A 109 1.99 5.70 10.79
C LEU A 109 2.77 7.02 10.86
N ALA A 110 3.72 7.11 11.78
CA ALA A 110 4.78 8.10 11.76
C ALA A 110 5.94 7.51 10.96
N GLY A 111 6.47 8.28 10.02
CA GLY A 111 7.44 7.79 9.05
C GLY A 111 8.61 8.71 8.84
N THR A 112 9.75 8.12 8.50
CA THR A 112 10.90 8.81 7.92
C THR A 112 11.39 8.11 6.68
N GLN A 113 11.87 8.91 5.72
CA GLN A 113 12.64 8.41 4.58
C GLN A 113 13.98 9.14 4.52
N GLN A 114 15.05 8.38 4.33
CA GLN A 114 16.41 8.88 4.17
C GLN A 114 16.88 8.47 2.77
N VAL A 115 17.20 9.45 1.92
CA VAL A 115 17.56 9.28 0.51
C VAL A 115 19.00 9.70 0.34
N CYS A 116 19.87 8.73 0.05
CA CYS A 116 21.27 8.94 -0.25
C CYS A 116 21.48 8.85 -1.77
N ARG A 117 22.23 9.80 -2.34
CA ARG A 117 22.82 9.65 -3.67
C ARG A 117 24.10 8.85 -3.53
N ILE A 118 24.22 7.76 -4.28
CA ILE A 118 25.37 6.86 -4.16
C ILE A 118 26.28 6.87 -5.39
N HIS A 119 25.72 6.99 -6.60
CA HIS A 119 26.47 7.07 -7.86
C HIS A 119 25.68 7.93 -8.86
N ASP A 120 26.26 9.04 -9.34
CA ASP A 120 25.61 9.97 -10.29
C ASP A 120 24.17 10.35 -9.91
N ALA A 121 23.22 9.65 -10.54
CA ALA A 121 21.78 9.83 -10.48
C ALA A 121 21.07 8.73 -9.64
N ASP A 122 21.79 7.72 -9.17
CA ASP A 122 21.25 6.58 -8.46
C ASP A 122 20.99 6.89 -6.99
N LEU A 123 19.86 6.39 -6.48
CA LEU A 123 19.35 6.68 -5.15
C LEU A 123 19.28 5.40 -4.33
N LEU A 124 19.77 5.46 -3.10
CA LEU A 124 19.52 4.47 -2.05
C LEU A 124 18.61 5.12 -1.01
N THR A 125 17.42 4.57 -0.83
CA THR A 125 16.44 5.08 0.12
C THR A 125 16.17 4.07 1.22
N PHE A 126 16.15 4.55 2.46
CA PHE A 126 15.67 3.81 3.63
C PHE A 126 14.35 4.42 4.07
N SER A 127 13.35 3.61 4.29
CA SER A 127 12.05 4.00 4.85
C SER A 127 11.81 3.24 6.13
N LEU A 128 11.43 3.97 7.17
CA LEU A 128 10.97 3.42 8.42
C LEU A 128 9.63 4.08 8.75
N GLU A 129 8.56 3.30 8.79
CA GLU A 129 7.23 3.76 9.22
C GLU A 129 6.77 2.89 10.39
N SER A 130 6.26 3.49 11.47
CA SER A 130 5.71 2.75 12.61
C SER A 130 4.40 3.36 13.05
N GLY A 131 3.50 2.58 13.65
CA GLY A 131 2.21 3.07 14.13
C GLY A 131 1.16 1.96 14.16
N HIS A 132 -0.08 2.35 13.88
CA HIS A 132 -1.25 1.52 14.14
C HIS A 132 -1.98 1.10 12.86
N TYR A 133 -2.48 -0.13 12.86
CA TYR A 133 -3.26 -0.72 11.78
C TYR A 133 -4.53 -1.35 12.33
N SER A 134 -5.69 -0.77 11.97
CA SER A 134 -6.98 -1.28 12.39
C SER A 134 -8.07 -1.13 11.32
N ASN A 135 -9.20 -1.79 11.50
CA ASN A 135 -10.42 -1.55 10.75
C ASN A 135 -11.52 -0.78 11.52
N GLY A 136 -11.25 -0.41 12.78
CA GLY A 136 -12.13 0.39 13.62
C GLY A 136 -13.49 -0.25 13.89
N GLN A 137 -13.57 -1.57 13.92
CA GLN A 137 -14.79 -2.31 14.24
C GLN A 137 -14.73 -2.85 15.68
N ASP A 138 -15.86 -3.31 16.21
CA ASP A 138 -16.01 -3.76 17.60
C ASP A 138 -16.45 -5.23 17.74
N GLY A 139 -16.82 -5.90 16.65
CA GLY A 139 -17.20 -7.32 16.64
C GLY A 139 -16.02 -8.26 16.46
N GLY A 140 -16.07 -9.44 17.09
CA GLY A 140 -14.96 -10.41 17.02
C GLY A 140 -14.57 -10.81 15.59
N ALA A 141 -13.27 -11.12 15.40
CA ALA A 141 -12.72 -11.49 14.08
C ALA A 141 -13.41 -12.70 13.45
N PHE A 142 -13.77 -13.70 14.27
CA PHE A 142 -14.35 -14.99 13.85
C PHE A 142 -15.77 -15.24 14.40
N THR A 143 -16.46 -14.19 14.85
CA THR A 143 -17.85 -14.27 15.32
C THR A 143 -18.58 -12.96 15.09
N ASP A 144 -19.85 -13.01 14.67
CA ASP A 144 -20.71 -11.82 14.54
C ASP A 144 -21.65 -11.63 15.74
N LYS A 145 -21.55 -12.48 16.76
CA LYS A 145 -22.45 -12.50 17.93
C LYS A 145 -21.90 -11.78 19.15
N TYR A 146 -20.58 -11.71 19.25
CA TYR A 146 -19.90 -11.24 20.45
C TYR A 146 -18.96 -10.09 20.11
N ALA A 147 -18.87 -9.14 21.02
CA ALA A 147 -17.91 -8.04 20.93
C ALA A 147 -16.48 -8.60 21.05
N ASP A 148 -15.55 -7.94 20.38
CA ASP A 148 -14.14 -8.28 20.47
C ASP A 148 -13.60 -8.13 21.90
N GLY A 149 -12.69 -9.01 22.31
CA GLY A 149 -12.17 -9.07 23.68
C GLY A 149 -13.15 -9.59 24.75
N SER A 150 -14.39 -9.92 24.41
CA SER A 150 -15.31 -10.60 25.34
C SER A 150 -14.88 -12.05 25.60
N PRO A 151 -15.15 -12.63 26.78
CA PRO A 151 -14.82 -14.02 27.07
C PRO A 151 -15.38 -15.01 26.04
N GLU A 152 -16.55 -14.72 25.48
CA GLU A 152 -17.19 -15.53 24.45
C GLU A 152 -16.50 -15.42 23.09
N SER A 153 -16.01 -14.23 22.71
CA SER A 153 -15.19 -14.05 21.50
C SER A 153 -13.84 -14.77 21.64
N GLU A 154 -13.18 -14.62 22.79
CA GLU A 154 -11.93 -15.31 23.11
C GLU A 154 -12.10 -16.84 23.12
N ALA A 155 -13.26 -17.34 23.55
CA ALA A 155 -13.57 -18.76 23.48
C ALA A 155 -13.62 -19.28 22.04
N VAL A 156 -14.04 -18.47 21.06
CA VAL A 156 -14.02 -18.85 19.64
C VAL A 156 -12.60 -19.07 19.15
N TYR A 157 -11.65 -18.20 19.51
CA TYR A 157 -10.23 -18.39 19.17
C TYR A 157 -9.69 -19.73 19.67
N LYS A 158 -10.07 -20.15 20.87
CA LYS A 158 -9.66 -21.45 21.45
C LYS A 158 -10.20 -22.67 20.70
N THR A 159 -11.22 -22.49 19.86
CA THR A 159 -11.73 -23.57 18.97
C THR A 159 -10.98 -23.66 17.64
N ILE A 160 -10.13 -22.68 17.32
CA ILE A 160 -9.33 -22.67 16.10
C ILE A 160 -8.19 -23.68 16.27
N THR A 161 -8.19 -24.67 15.39
CA THR A 161 -7.15 -25.71 15.31
C THR A 161 -6.37 -25.54 14.01
N PRO A 162 -5.18 -26.13 13.87
CA PRO A 162 -4.42 -26.05 12.61
C PRO A 162 -5.22 -26.48 11.35
N GLN A 163 -6.25 -27.31 11.51
CA GLN A 163 -7.12 -27.79 10.43
C GLN A 163 -8.30 -26.86 10.13
N THR A 164 -8.54 -25.84 10.95
CA THR A 164 -9.66 -24.92 10.81
C THR A 164 -9.50 -24.08 9.54
N ASN A 165 -10.53 -24.06 8.69
CA ASN A 165 -10.58 -23.18 7.54
C ASN A 165 -11.01 -21.77 7.97
N LEU A 166 -10.05 -20.88 8.22
CA LEU A 166 -10.30 -19.52 8.69
C LEU A 166 -11.15 -18.68 7.72
N SER A 167 -10.98 -18.86 6.40
CA SER A 167 -11.83 -18.19 5.39
C SER A 167 -13.31 -18.52 5.59
N SER A 168 -13.63 -19.73 6.04
CA SER A 168 -15.01 -20.17 6.21
C SER A 168 -15.72 -19.62 7.45
N ILE A 169 -14.96 -19.25 8.49
CA ILE A 169 -15.49 -18.78 9.77
C ILE A 169 -15.27 -17.28 10.00
N LEU A 170 -14.58 -16.59 9.09
CA LEU A 170 -14.33 -15.16 9.20
C LEU A 170 -15.63 -14.37 9.30
N ASN A 171 -15.71 -13.45 10.28
CA ASN A 171 -16.84 -12.53 10.40
C ASN A 171 -16.83 -11.50 9.26
N ARG A 172 -17.53 -11.81 8.17
CA ARG A 172 -17.57 -10.95 6.97
C ARG A 172 -18.17 -9.56 7.19
N LYS A 173 -18.91 -9.33 8.28
CA LYS A 173 -19.53 -8.03 8.59
C LYS A 173 -18.54 -7.04 9.19
N SER A 174 -17.83 -7.47 10.24
CA SER A 174 -16.96 -6.58 11.02
C SER A 174 -15.50 -7.04 11.04
N ALA A 175 -15.27 -8.34 11.25
CA ALA A 175 -13.96 -8.96 11.45
C ALA A 175 -12.95 -8.01 12.09
N ASN A 176 -13.20 -7.54 13.33
CA ASN A 176 -12.34 -6.54 13.95
C ASN A 176 -10.88 -6.95 13.83
N PHE A 177 -10.05 -6.02 13.36
CA PHE A 177 -8.61 -6.15 13.22
C PHE A 177 -7.97 -4.92 13.84
N SER A 178 -7.00 -5.13 14.72
CA SER A 178 -6.27 -4.07 15.39
C SER A 178 -4.88 -4.59 15.77
N THR A 179 -3.83 -3.87 15.38
CA THR A 179 -2.44 -4.23 15.70
C THR A 179 -1.53 -3.03 15.49
N ASP A 180 -0.36 -3.05 16.14
CA ASP A 180 0.71 -2.11 15.82
C ASP A 180 1.75 -2.76 14.93
N LEU A 181 2.40 -1.94 14.11
CA LEU A 181 3.41 -2.42 13.18
C LEU A 181 4.53 -1.42 12.97
N THR A 182 5.66 -1.97 12.54
CA THR A 182 6.78 -1.23 11.97
C THR A 182 7.10 -1.80 10.60
N GLU A 183 7.19 -0.93 9.61
CA GLU A 183 7.61 -1.21 8.24
C GLU A 183 9.02 -0.65 8.03
N PHE A 184 9.93 -1.51 7.60
CA PHE A 184 11.26 -1.12 7.17
C PHE A 184 11.47 -1.54 5.73
N ILE A 185 11.82 -0.58 4.86
CA ILE A 185 12.02 -0.82 3.43
C ILE A 185 13.30 -0.14 2.98
N VAL A 186 14.14 -0.89 2.29
CA VAL A 186 15.30 -0.39 1.54
C VAL A 186 14.92 -0.38 0.07
N ASN A 187 15.17 0.73 -0.61
CA ASN A 187 14.96 0.88 -2.03
C ASN A 187 16.24 1.35 -2.74
N TYR A 188 16.69 0.59 -3.72
CA TYR A 188 17.70 1.03 -4.66
C TYR A 188 17.03 1.44 -5.97
N ARG A 189 17.25 2.67 -6.42
CA ARG A 189 16.70 3.19 -7.66
C ARG A 189 17.83 3.66 -8.58
N ARG A 190 17.95 2.98 -9.72
CA ARG A 190 18.82 3.38 -10.81
C ARG A 190 18.09 4.33 -11.75
N ASN A 191 18.68 5.48 -12.06
CA ASN A 191 18.08 6.48 -12.95
C ASN A 191 18.92 6.63 -14.22
N ILE A 192 18.36 6.27 -15.37
CA ILE A 192 19.00 6.47 -16.67
C ILE A 192 18.52 7.80 -17.24
N LEU A 193 19.45 8.75 -17.36
CA LEU A 193 19.19 10.09 -17.88
C LEU A 193 19.25 10.12 -19.41
N ALA A 194 18.54 11.07 -20.02
CA ALA A 194 18.68 11.35 -21.45
C ALA A 194 20.06 11.93 -21.74
N ALA A 195 20.80 11.35 -22.69
CA ALA A 195 22.08 11.89 -23.16
C ALA A 195 21.87 13.06 -24.14
N GLY A 196 22.60 14.16 -23.96
CA GLY A 196 22.66 15.27 -24.92
C GLY A 196 22.77 16.65 -24.25
N PRO A 197 23.29 17.67 -24.95
CA PRO A 197 23.24 19.06 -24.47
C PRO A 197 21.77 19.51 -24.35
N ASN A 198 21.42 20.15 -23.24
CA ASN A 198 20.06 20.62 -22.89
C ASN A 198 19.03 19.54 -22.54
N THR A 199 19.45 18.32 -22.18
CA THR A 199 18.54 17.42 -21.48
C THR A 199 18.48 17.88 -20.03
N ASP A 200 17.28 18.12 -19.51
CA ASP A 200 17.05 18.60 -18.14
C ASP A 200 17.47 17.58 -17.05
N ASN A 201 18.40 16.65 -17.32
CA ASN A 201 18.76 15.52 -16.46
C ASN A 201 17.52 14.78 -15.90
N ILE A 202 16.49 14.67 -16.73
CA ILE A 202 15.26 13.93 -16.40
C ILE A 202 15.52 12.46 -16.73
N ALA A 203 15.20 11.58 -15.77
CA ALA A 203 15.29 10.14 -16.00
C ALA A 203 14.29 9.69 -17.08
N ILE A 204 14.81 9.07 -18.14
CA ILE A 204 14.00 8.46 -19.21
C ILE A 204 13.65 7.01 -18.92
N ARG A 205 14.48 6.34 -18.11
CA ARG A 205 14.20 5.00 -17.57
C ARG A 205 14.61 4.92 -16.11
N THR A 206 13.84 4.19 -15.32
CA THR A 206 14.19 3.93 -13.92
C THR A 206 13.96 2.47 -13.57
N TYR A 207 14.89 1.91 -12.81
CA TYR A 207 14.78 0.57 -12.22
C TYR A 207 14.82 0.72 -10.71
N SER A 208 13.76 0.31 -10.03
CA SER A 208 13.66 0.40 -8.57
C SER A 208 13.52 -1.00 -7.98
N TYR A 209 14.41 -1.36 -7.06
CA TYR A 209 14.41 -2.61 -6.33
C TYR A 209 14.07 -2.30 -4.88
N LYS A 210 13.03 -2.95 -4.32
CA LYS A 210 12.57 -2.76 -2.95
C LYS A 210 12.77 -4.06 -2.18
N PHE A 211 13.29 -3.97 -0.97
CA PHE A 211 13.40 -5.10 -0.04
C PHE A 211 13.08 -4.62 1.36
N GLY A 212 12.36 -5.43 2.13
CA GLY A 212 12.08 -5.10 3.52
C GLY A 212 10.99 -5.96 4.11
N GLY A 213 10.25 -5.40 5.05
CA GLY A 213 9.16 -6.12 5.68
C GLY A 213 8.36 -5.31 6.68
N THR A 214 7.25 -5.91 7.09
CA THR A 214 6.37 -5.47 8.16
C THR A 214 6.56 -6.38 9.37
N PHE A 215 6.73 -5.75 10.52
CA PHE A 215 6.89 -6.41 11.81
C PHE A 215 5.74 -5.95 12.70
N TYR A 216 4.86 -6.88 13.07
CA TYR A 216 3.80 -6.60 14.03
C TYR A 216 4.35 -6.63 15.45
N HIS A 217 3.81 -5.76 16.32
CA HIS A 217 4.19 -5.68 17.73
C HIS A 217 3.06 -5.08 18.58
N ASP A 218 3.33 -4.97 19.88
CA ASP A 218 2.46 -4.45 20.94
C ASP A 218 2.83 -3.02 21.39
N ARG A 219 3.62 -2.31 20.58
CA ARG A 219 4.10 -0.96 20.88
C ARG A 219 3.55 0.07 19.89
N PHE A 220 2.65 0.94 20.32
CA PHE A 220 2.19 2.06 19.49
C PHE A 220 3.36 2.99 19.11
N PHE A 221 3.51 3.28 17.82
CA PHE A 221 4.68 3.95 17.22
C PHE A 221 6.04 3.31 17.57
N GLY A 222 6.03 2.03 17.98
CA GLY A 222 7.23 1.29 18.36
C GLY A 222 7.76 1.61 19.76
N VAL A 223 7.11 2.50 20.53
CA VAL A 223 7.65 2.98 21.81
C VAL A 223 6.64 3.04 22.96
N PHE A 224 5.35 3.22 22.70
CA PHE A 224 4.34 3.35 23.76
C PHE A 224 3.64 2.02 24.03
N ASP A 225 3.39 1.71 25.30
CA ASP A 225 2.61 0.53 25.72
C ASP A 225 1.12 0.80 25.58
N ALA A 226 0.65 0.74 24.34
CA ALA A 226 -0.74 0.96 23.97
C ALA A 226 -1.01 0.23 22.66
N GLY A 227 -2.20 -0.34 22.51
CA GLY A 227 -2.58 -1.04 21.29
C GLY A 227 -1.95 -2.44 21.19
N GLY A 228 -1.68 -2.86 19.96
CA GLY A 228 -1.07 -4.17 19.68
C GLY A 228 -2.05 -5.29 19.39
N TYR A 229 -1.51 -6.51 19.44
CA TYR A 229 -2.20 -7.75 19.14
C TYR A 229 -2.28 -8.66 20.35
N SER A 230 -3.23 -9.59 20.36
CA SER A 230 -3.23 -10.71 21.32
C SER A 230 -2.31 -11.85 20.87
N ASP A 231 -1.91 -12.71 21.81
CA ASP A 231 -1.16 -13.92 21.49
C ASP A 231 -1.93 -14.87 20.57
N GLU A 232 -3.26 -14.82 20.55
CA GLU A 232 -4.06 -15.62 19.63
C GLU A 232 -4.06 -15.02 18.22
N ASP A 233 -4.11 -13.69 18.10
CA ASP A 233 -4.08 -13.01 16.82
C ASP A 233 -2.77 -13.26 16.05
N ILE A 234 -1.63 -13.23 16.75
CA ILE A 234 -0.33 -13.41 16.11
C ILE A 234 -0.13 -14.84 15.58
N LYS A 235 -0.78 -15.84 16.20
CA LYS A 235 -0.82 -17.22 15.68
C LYS A 235 -1.62 -17.32 14.39
N ILE A 236 -2.52 -16.38 14.15
CA ILE A 236 -3.35 -16.34 12.94
C ILE A 236 -2.60 -15.67 11.79
N TYR A 237 -2.15 -14.42 11.95
CA TYR A 237 -1.57 -13.66 10.84
C TYR A 237 -0.04 -13.61 10.78
N GLY A 238 0.66 -14.14 11.79
CA GLY A 238 2.12 -14.20 11.83
C GLY A 238 2.78 -12.85 12.10
N LYS A 239 3.94 -12.87 12.77
CA LYS A 239 4.60 -11.63 13.24
C LYS A 239 5.36 -10.85 12.17
N VAL A 240 5.84 -11.56 11.14
CA VAL A 240 6.76 -11.00 10.16
C VAL A 240 6.24 -11.24 8.76
N ARG A 241 6.22 -10.18 7.96
CA ARG A 241 5.97 -10.23 6.52
C ARG A 241 7.17 -9.66 5.79
N LEU A 242 7.77 -10.42 4.89
CA LEU A 242 8.88 -9.93 4.07
C LEU A 242 8.38 -9.56 2.69
N LEU A 243 8.92 -8.48 2.14
CA LEU A 243 8.60 -7.93 0.83
C LEU A 243 9.86 -7.85 -0.02
N ALA A 244 9.75 -8.30 -1.27
CA ALA A 244 10.67 -8.00 -2.35
C ALA A 244 9.88 -7.40 -3.52
N GLY A 245 10.35 -6.30 -4.10
CA GLY A 245 9.65 -5.58 -5.15
C GLY A 245 10.59 -5.09 -6.24
N PHE A 246 10.05 -4.97 -7.44
CA PHE A 246 10.71 -4.42 -8.61
C PHE A 246 9.77 -3.46 -9.33
N GLN A 247 10.28 -2.32 -9.78
CA GLN A 247 9.56 -1.40 -10.65
C GLN A 247 10.44 -0.93 -11.79
N TYR A 248 9.95 -1.10 -13.01
CA TYR A 248 10.48 -0.46 -14.21
C TYR A 248 9.57 0.68 -14.63
N VAL A 249 10.16 1.80 -15.05
CA VAL A 249 9.43 2.93 -15.62
C VAL A 249 10.19 3.43 -16.84
N GLU A 250 9.48 3.72 -17.93
CA GLU A 250 10.06 4.27 -19.15
C GLU A 250 9.19 5.37 -19.77
N LYS A 251 9.86 6.44 -20.19
CA LYS A 251 9.26 7.51 -20.99
C LYS A 251 9.18 7.08 -22.46
N VAL A 252 8.01 7.24 -23.04
CA VAL A 252 7.70 6.92 -24.45
C VAL A 252 7.09 8.14 -25.14
N LYS A 253 6.98 8.13 -26.47
CA LYS A 253 6.51 9.30 -27.24
C LYS A 253 5.11 9.81 -26.81
N TRP A 254 4.24 8.89 -26.40
CA TRP A 254 2.87 9.18 -25.99
C TRP A 254 2.70 9.41 -24.49
N GLY A 255 3.76 9.31 -23.68
CA GLY A 255 3.67 9.46 -22.23
C GLY A 255 4.72 8.63 -21.50
N ARG A 256 4.26 7.80 -20.56
CA ARG A 256 5.12 6.93 -19.76
C ARG A 256 4.39 5.63 -19.47
N TRP A 257 5.13 4.55 -19.31
CA TRP A 257 4.58 3.30 -18.79
C TRP A 257 5.44 2.78 -17.64
N SER A 258 4.84 1.96 -16.79
CA SER A 258 5.54 1.26 -15.72
C SER A 258 5.08 -0.18 -15.59
N PHE A 259 5.98 -1.02 -15.12
CA PHE A 259 5.70 -2.39 -14.69
C PHE A 259 6.24 -2.58 -13.27
N THR A 260 5.39 -3.04 -12.38
CA THR A 260 5.72 -3.32 -10.98
C THR A 260 5.47 -4.80 -10.70
N GLY A 261 6.39 -5.45 -10.00
CA GLY A 261 6.22 -6.79 -9.46
C GLY A 261 6.54 -6.80 -7.97
N ASN A 262 5.66 -7.33 -7.13
CA ASN A 262 5.87 -7.47 -5.68
C ASN A 262 5.68 -8.94 -5.26
N LEU A 263 6.55 -9.41 -4.38
CA LEU A 263 6.49 -10.72 -3.73
C LEU A 263 6.48 -10.49 -2.23
N GLU A 264 5.42 -10.95 -1.56
CA GLU A 264 5.30 -10.95 -0.11
C GLU A 264 5.28 -12.39 0.41
N ARG A 265 5.90 -12.59 1.58
CA ARG A 265 5.78 -13.82 2.36
C ARG A 265 5.41 -13.54 3.81
N ILE A 266 4.38 -14.20 4.30
CA ILE A 266 3.99 -14.22 5.71
C ILE A 266 4.69 -15.38 6.42
N PHE A 267 5.29 -15.12 7.58
CA PHE A 267 5.95 -16.12 8.42
C PHE A 267 5.13 -16.43 9.66
N ASN A 268 5.05 -17.72 10.00
CA ASN A 268 4.39 -18.23 11.21
C ASN A 268 2.88 -17.90 11.30
N ALA A 269 2.21 -17.73 10.17
CA ALA A 269 0.76 -17.64 10.13
C ALA A 269 0.11 -19.03 10.29
N HIS A 270 -1.19 -19.04 10.56
CA HIS A 270 -2.00 -20.24 10.64
C HIS A 270 -1.92 -21.08 9.35
N GLN A 271 -2.00 -22.41 9.47
CA GLN A 271 -1.79 -23.33 8.33
C GLN A 271 -2.79 -23.15 7.18
N SER A 272 -3.96 -22.59 7.45
CA SER A 272 -4.96 -22.29 6.42
C SER A 272 -4.65 -21.06 5.58
N VAL A 273 -3.64 -20.28 5.95
CA VAL A 273 -3.26 -19.02 5.30
C VAL A 273 -2.27 -19.33 4.18
N GLU A 274 -2.52 -18.81 2.98
CA GLU A 274 -1.56 -18.86 1.89
C GLU A 274 -0.37 -17.92 2.20
N PRO A 275 0.83 -18.44 2.50
CA PRO A 275 1.92 -17.60 2.97
C PRO A 275 2.47 -16.68 1.89
N TRP A 276 2.30 -16.99 0.61
CA TRP A 276 2.87 -16.21 -0.49
C TRP A 276 1.85 -15.29 -1.14
N ARG A 277 2.33 -14.15 -1.63
CA ARG A 277 1.55 -13.28 -2.50
C ARG A 277 2.44 -12.67 -3.56
N LEU A 278 2.03 -12.83 -4.81
CA LEU A 278 2.59 -12.20 -5.98
C LEU A 278 1.63 -11.10 -6.46
N GLU A 279 2.17 -9.92 -6.75
CA GLU A 279 1.47 -8.84 -7.43
C GLU A 279 2.22 -8.45 -8.68
N THR A 280 1.51 -8.23 -9.78
CA THR A 280 2.07 -7.61 -10.97
C THR A 280 1.13 -6.52 -11.47
N ILE A 281 1.67 -5.32 -11.69
CA ILE A 281 0.91 -4.14 -12.11
C ILE A 281 1.56 -3.56 -13.36
N ALA A 282 0.78 -3.35 -14.40
CA ALA A 282 1.18 -2.55 -15.56
C ALA A 282 0.37 -1.25 -15.59
N THR A 283 1.04 -0.12 -15.74
CA THR A 283 0.40 1.21 -15.73
C THR A 283 0.85 2.05 -16.91
N ALA A 284 -0.11 2.70 -17.57
CA ALA A 284 0.13 3.67 -18.64
C ALA A 284 -0.27 5.07 -18.19
N TYR A 285 0.58 6.07 -18.44
CA TYR A 285 0.38 7.49 -18.12
C TYR A 285 0.31 8.32 -19.42
N PRO A 286 -0.83 8.34 -20.12
CA PRO A 286 -0.94 8.96 -21.44
C PRO A 286 -1.29 10.46 -21.40
N ILE A 287 -1.77 10.98 -20.26
CA ILE A 287 -2.37 12.32 -20.17
C ILE A 287 -1.28 13.35 -19.85
N ARG A 288 -0.90 14.18 -20.84
CA ARG A 288 0.14 15.20 -20.67
C ARG A 288 -0.22 16.30 -19.65
N ALA A 289 -1.50 16.67 -19.54
CA ALA A 289 -1.97 17.67 -18.58
C ALA A 289 -1.91 17.18 -17.12
N THR A 290 -1.98 15.86 -16.91
CA THR A 290 -1.88 15.21 -15.61
C THR A 290 -0.94 14.01 -15.72
N PRO A 291 0.38 14.22 -15.86
CA PRO A 291 1.36 13.18 -16.21
C PRO A 291 1.55 12.10 -15.13
N ASP A 292 1.00 12.34 -13.94
CA ASP A 292 1.00 11.41 -12.81
C ASP A 292 -0.25 10.53 -12.77
N LEU A 293 -1.31 10.89 -13.50
CA LEU A 293 -2.52 10.07 -13.62
C LEU A 293 -2.28 8.94 -14.61
N GLY A 294 -2.40 7.70 -14.14
CA GLY A 294 -2.19 6.50 -14.93
C GLY A 294 -3.38 5.55 -14.88
N PHE A 295 -3.54 4.75 -15.93
CA PHE A 295 -4.48 3.62 -16.01
C PHE A 295 -3.71 2.34 -15.76
N PHE A 296 -4.19 1.51 -14.84
CA PHE A 296 -3.49 0.28 -14.46
C PHE A 296 -4.32 -0.97 -14.73
N VAL A 297 -3.61 -2.08 -14.94
CA VAL A 297 -4.12 -3.44 -14.84
C VAL A 297 -3.24 -4.18 -13.84
N THR A 298 -3.85 -4.96 -12.95
CA THR A 298 -3.15 -5.75 -11.93
C THR A 298 -3.60 -7.19 -11.94
N PHE A 299 -2.65 -8.08 -11.66
CA PHE A 299 -2.87 -9.48 -11.37
C PHE A 299 -2.24 -9.83 -10.03
N ILE A 300 -2.99 -10.53 -9.20
CA ILE A 300 -2.61 -10.98 -7.87
C ILE A 300 -2.80 -12.48 -7.79
N ALA A 301 -1.80 -13.19 -7.27
CA ALA A 301 -1.88 -14.60 -6.93
C ALA A 301 -1.38 -14.81 -5.50
N GLY A 302 -2.12 -15.55 -4.67
CA GLY A 302 -1.77 -15.77 -3.26
C GLY A 302 -2.87 -15.31 -2.31
N HIS A 303 -2.50 -14.79 -1.14
CA HIS A 303 -3.46 -14.25 -0.16
C HIS A 303 -3.96 -12.83 -0.51
N ASP A 304 -5.13 -12.47 0.04
CA ASP A 304 -5.64 -11.09 0.06
C ASP A 304 -4.89 -10.22 1.08
N ASN A 305 -4.64 -8.94 0.81
CA ASN A 305 -3.97 -8.05 1.76
C ASN A 305 -4.94 -7.12 2.53
N TYR A 306 -6.25 -7.31 2.38
CA TYR A 306 -7.29 -6.50 2.99
C TYR A 306 -7.70 -6.97 4.41
N ASN A 307 -7.05 -6.43 5.46
CA ASN A 307 -7.29 -6.79 6.87
C ASN A 307 -7.20 -8.32 7.11
N TYR A 308 -8.12 -8.89 7.90
CA TYR A 308 -8.24 -10.34 8.12
C TYR A 308 -8.54 -11.14 6.85
N ARG A 309 -8.87 -10.54 5.70
CA ARG A 309 -9.08 -11.30 4.45
C ARG A 309 -7.80 -11.94 3.92
N PHE A 310 -6.63 -11.74 4.55
CA PHE A 310 -5.45 -12.55 4.27
C PHE A 310 -5.65 -14.06 4.49
N VAL A 311 -6.72 -14.47 5.18
CA VAL A 311 -7.16 -15.87 5.23
C VAL A 311 -7.80 -16.36 3.92
N ASP A 312 -8.17 -15.44 3.03
CA ASP A 312 -8.64 -15.71 1.67
C ASP A 312 -7.46 -15.72 0.70
N SER A 313 -7.49 -16.64 -0.25
CA SER A 313 -6.48 -16.78 -1.29
C SER A 313 -7.05 -17.13 -2.68
N GLY A 314 -6.19 -17.06 -3.68
CA GLY A 314 -6.46 -17.48 -5.05
C GLY A 314 -5.86 -16.52 -6.07
N HIS A 315 -6.64 -16.23 -7.12
CA HIS A 315 -6.29 -15.24 -8.15
C HIS A 315 -7.27 -14.08 -8.14
N GLN A 316 -6.74 -12.87 -8.30
CA GLN A 316 -7.51 -11.64 -8.43
C GLN A 316 -6.96 -10.80 -9.57
N PHE A 317 -7.87 -10.20 -10.33
CA PHE A 317 -7.59 -9.26 -11.39
C PHE A 317 -8.17 -7.90 -11.02
N GLY A 318 -7.50 -6.83 -11.39
CA GLY A 318 -8.01 -5.49 -11.19
C GLY A 318 -7.65 -4.55 -12.33
N LEU A 319 -8.44 -3.50 -12.49
CA LEU A 319 -8.20 -2.41 -13.42
C LEU A 319 -8.75 -1.11 -12.88
N GLY A 320 -8.09 0.00 -13.17
CA GLY A 320 -8.51 1.29 -12.65
C GLY A 320 -7.56 2.41 -12.97
N ILE A 321 -7.55 3.41 -12.10
CA ILE A 321 -6.68 4.57 -12.19
C ILE A 321 -5.80 4.71 -10.96
N SER A 322 -4.62 5.28 -11.15
CA SER A 322 -3.60 5.48 -10.12
C SER A 322 -2.93 6.84 -10.27
N TRP A 323 -2.35 7.35 -9.19
CA TRP A 323 -1.58 8.59 -9.19
C TRP A 323 -0.15 8.31 -8.75
N ASN A 324 0.81 8.61 -9.61
CA ASN A 324 2.22 8.39 -9.28
C ASN A 324 2.71 9.43 -8.28
N LEU A 325 3.07 9.00 -7.06
CA LEU A 325 3.57 9.92 -6.02
C LEU A 325 5.06 10.26 -6.18
N PHE A 326 5.81 9.46 -6.95
CA PHE A 326 7.23 9.69 -7.20
C PHE A 326 7.58 9.48 -8.68
N PRO A 327 7.10 10.38 -9.56
CA PRO A 327 7.40 10.31 -10.99
C PRO A 327 8.91 10.48 -11.24
N PRO A 328 9.42 10.15 -12.43
CA PRO A 328 10.76 10.53 -12.85
C PRO A 328 10.98 12.02 -12.62
N ILE A 329 11.87 12.34 -11.69
CA ILE A 329 12.25 13.71 -11.34
C ILE A 329 13.50 14.12 -12.11
N LYS A 330 13.68 15.43 -12.25
CA LYS A 330 14.95 16.03 -12.63
C LYS A 330 15.98 15.73 -11.55
N LEU A 331 17.21 15.40 -11.95
CA LEU A 331 18.32 15.11 -11.05
C LEU A 331 19.47 16.08 -11.31
N LYS A 332 20.02 16.69 -10.26
CA LYS A 332 21.24 17.48 -10.39
C LYS A 332 22.45 16.57 -10.24
N ASN A 333 23.36 16.61 -11.21
CA ASN A 333 24.62 15.85 -11.13
C ASN A 333 25.45 16.37 -9.96
N VAL A 334 25.90 15.46 -9.09
CA VAL A 334 26.80 15.77 -7.97
C VAL A 334 28.24 15.39 -8.29
N PHE A 335 28.42 14.36 -9.11
CA PHE A 335 29.74 13.80 -9.46
C PHE A 335 30.27 14.31 -10.80
N GLY A 336 29.98 15.57 -11.13
CA GLY A 336 30.53 16.22 -12.32
C GLY A 336 32.01 16.55 -12.15
N GLN A 337 32.83 15.98 -13.03
CA GLN A 337 33.78 16.81 -13.78
C GLN A 337 33.00 17.79 -14.66
#